data_AF-A0A257M2K9-F1
#
_entry.id   AF-A0A257M2K9-F1
#
_cell.length_a   1.000
_cell.length_b   1.000
_cell.length_c   1.000
_cell.angle_alpha   90.00
_cell.angle_beta   90.00
_cell.angle_gamma   90.00
#
_symmetry.space_group_name_H-M   'P 1'
#
loop_
_entity.id
_entity.type
_entity.pdbx_description
1 polymer ?
#
loop_
_entity_poly.entity_id
_entity_poly.type
_entity_poly.pdbx_seq_one_letter_code
_entity_poly.pdbx_strand_id
1 'polypeptide(L)' 'MPWLLIDNSNTRTKFALGDASGLLDWRGVLPTAEVSPETLAVLLDGVKFSAALIGSVVPAK' A
#
# COMPACT_ATOMS: atom_id res chain seq x y z
N MET A 1 1.88 15.93 4.63
CA MET A 1 0.90 14.88 4.30
C MET A 1 1.66 13.58 4.17
N PRO A 2 1.12 12.45 4.65
CA PRO A 2 1.82 11.18 4.62
C PRO A 2 1.96 10.64 3.19
N TRP A 3 2.93 9.77 3.01
CA TRP A 3 3.13 8.94 1.82
C TRP A 3 2.54 7.55 2.04
N LEU A 4 1.98 6.98 0.99
CA LEU A 4 1.58 5.57 0.95
C LEU A 4 2.78 4.73 0.52
N LEU A 5 3.26 3.86 1.40
CA LEU A 5 4.38 2.96 1.16
C LEU A 5 3.82 1.58 0.83
N ILE A 6 4.18 1.03 -0.32
CA ILE A 6 3.67 -0.25 -0.83
C ILE A 6 4.84 -1.20 -1.06
N ASP A 7 4.79 -2.36 -0.40
CA ASP A 7 5.69 -3.48 -0.63
C ASP A 7 4.90 -4.62 -1.30
N ASN A 8 5.03 -4.72 -2.62
CA ASN A 8 4.38 -5.72 -3.46
C ASN A 8 5.27 -6.96 -3.60
N SER A 9 5.10 -7.90 -2.66
CA SER A 9 5.80 -9.19 -2.62
C SER A 9 4.96 -10.30 -3.26
N ASN A 10 5.52 -11.50 -3.46
CA ASN A 10 4.84 -12.59 -4.17
C ASN A 10 3.49 -13.04 -3.57
N THR A 11 3.37 -13.07 -2.24
CA THR A 11 2.20 -13.65 -1.55
C THR A 11 1.31 -12.60 -0.89
N ARG A 12 1.91 -11.51 -0.39
CA ARG A 12 1.19 -10.42 0.28
C ARG A 12 1.74 -9.07 -0.17
N THR A 13 0.83 -8.17 -0.51
CA THR A 13 1.10 -6.76 -0.72
C THR A 13 0.81 -6.02 0.58
N LYS A 14 1.82 -5.32 1.11
CA LYS A 14 1.75 -4.58 2.37
C LYS A 14 1.67 -3.09 2.09
N PHE A 15 0.86 -2.40 2.88
CA PHE A 15 0.63 -0.97 2.78
C PHE A 15 0.88 -0.32 4.15
N ALA A 16 1.53 0.83 4.15
CA ALA A 16 1.75 1.64 5.34
C ALA A 16 1.64 3.11 4.98
N LEU A 17 1.20 3.93 5.93
CA LEU A 17 1.47 5.36 5.86
C LEU A 17 2.80 5.67 6.54
N GLY A 18 3.57 6.57 5.95
CA GLY A 18 4.78 7.11 6.55
C GLY A 18 4.97 8.58 6.20
N ASP A 19 5.84 9.26 6.94
CA ASP A 19 6.29 10.61 6.63
C ASP A 19 7.80 10.74 6.91
N ALA A 20 8.31 11.96 6.91
CA ALA A 20 9.73 12.24 7.13
C ALA A 20 10.24 11.78 8.52
N SER A 21 9.36 11.56 9.49
CA SER A 21 9.71 11.11 10.85
C SER A 21 9.67 9.59 11.03
N GLY A 22 8.97 8.87 10.13
CA GLY A 22 8.89 7.41 10.18
C GLY A 22 7.55 6.86 9.71
N LEU A 23 7.24 5.64 10.15
CA LEU A 23 5.97 4.99 9.85
C LEU A 23 4.88 5.47 10.81
N LEU A 24 3.68 5.73 10.29
CA LEU A 24 2.48 6.05 11.06
C LEU A 24 1.75 4.77 11.50
N ASP A 25 0.62 4.89 12.18
CA ASP A 25 -0.09 3.71 12.73
C ASP A 25 -0.86 2.91 11.67
N TRP A 26 -1.33 3.57 10.60
CA TRP A 26 -2.17 2.90 9.61
C TRP A 26 -1.37 1.84 8.82
N ARG A 27 -1.97 0.64 8.69
CA ARG A 27 -1.44 -0.50 7.93
C ARG A 27 -2.57 -1.15 7.14
N GLY A 28 -2.24 -1.66 5.96
CA GLY A 28 -3.10 -2.50 5.14
C GLY A 28 -2.32 -3.70 4.61
N VAL A 29 -3.01 -4.82 4.39
CA VAL A 29 -2.42 -6.00 3.74
C VAL A 29 -3.47 -6.64 2.86
N LEU A 30 -3.07 -7.00 1.63
CA LEU A 30 -3.86 -7.85 0.74
C LEU A 30 -3.02 -9.06 0.32
N PRO A 31 -3.63 -10.24 0.09
CA PRO A 31 -3.00 -11.24 -0.74
C PRO A 31 -2.65 -10.64 -2.10
N THR A 32 -1.44 -10.86 -2.61
CA THR A 32 -0.99 -10.23 -3.86
C THR A 32 -1.88 -10.59 -5.05
N ALA A 33 -2.40 -11.82 -5.05
CA ALA A 33 -3.33 -12.29 -6.07
C ALA A 33 -4.63 -11.46 -6.11
N GLU A 34 -5.04 -10.90 -4.97
CA GLU A 34 -6.26 -10.11 -4.80
C GLU A 34 -6.07 -8.61 -5.05
N VAL A 35 -4.84 -8.16 -5.36
CA VAL A 35 -4.61 -6.76 -5.74
C VAL A 35 -5.35 -6.47 -7.06
N SER A 36 -6.36 -5.61 -6.97
CA SER A 36 -7.15 -5.10 -8.07
C SER A 36 -7.64 -3.67 -7.75
N PRO A 37 -8.11 -2.90 -8.73
CA PRO A 37 -8.66 -1.56 -8.47
C PRO A 37 -9.78 -1.57 -7.41
N GLU A 38 -10.63 -2.60 -7.42
CA GLU A 38 -11.77 -2.73 -6.51
C GLU A 38 -11.31 -2.98 -5.06
N THR A 39 -10.38 -3.91 -4.85
CA THR A 39 -9.87 -4.22 -3.51
C THR A 39 -9.02 -3.08 -2.96
N LEU A 40 -8.29 -2.37 -3.82
CA LEU A 40 -7.55 -1.15 -3.43
C LEU A 40 -8.50 -0.02 -3.03
N ALA A 41 -9.60 0.19 -3.75
CA ALA A 41 -10.58 1.22 -3.40
C ALA A 41 -11.18 0.98 -2.02
N VAL A 42 -11.49 -0.28 -1.68
CA VAL A 42 -11.99 -0.65 -0.34
C VAL A 42 -10.92 -0.48 0.72
N LEU A 43 -9.69 -0.95 0.47
CA LEU A 43 -8.60 -0.86 1.45
C LEU A 43 -8.20 0.58 1.76
N LEU A 44 -8.22 1.45 0.75
CA LEU A 44 -7.76 2.83 0.84
C LEU A 44 -8.89 3.82 1.13
N ASP A 45 -10.11 3.36 1.40
CA ASP A 45 -11.22 4.24 1.74
C ASP A 45 -10.91 5.09 2.99
N GLY A 46 -11.08 6.41 2.86
CA GLY A 46 -10.72 7.38 3.89
C GLY A 46 -9.21 7.59 4.13
N VAL A 47 -8.33 6.84 3.45
CA VAL A 47 -6.88 6.97 3.61
C VAL A 47 -6.36 8.14 2.77
N LYS A 48 -5.82 9.16 3.44
CA LYS A 48 -5.28 10.36 2.78
C LYS A 48 -3.76 10.29 2.70
N PHE A 49 -3.21 10.45 1.50
CA PHE A 49 -1.77 10.52 1.25
C PHE A 49 -1.49 11.46 0.08
N SER A 50 -0.27 12.01 0.00
CA SER A 50 0.13 12.94 -1.07
C SER A 50 0.92 12.29 -2.21
N ALA A 51 1.50 11.12 -1.97
CA ALA A 51 2.20 10.32 -2.98
C ALA A 51 2.21 8.85 -2.58
N ALA A 52 2.43 7.96 -3.54
CA ALA A 52 2.65 6.54 -3.31
C ALA A 52 4.07 6.14 -3.76
N LEU A 53 4.75 5.33 -2.96
CA LEU A 53 6.04 4.73 -3.27
C LEU A 53 5.87 3.22 -3.28
N ILE A 54 6.32 2.56 -4.36
CA ILE A 54 6.09 1.15 -4.59
C ILE A 54 7.43 0.43 -4.82
N GLY A 55 7.70 -0.57 -3.98
CA GLY A 55 8.67 -1.61 -4.28
C GLY A 55 7.92 -2.87 -4.73
N SER A 56 8.23 -3.39 -5.92
CA SER A 56 7.58 -4.59 -6.45
C SER A 56 8.60 -5.60 -6.95
N VAL A 57 8.39 -6.87 -6.57
CA VAL A 57 9.03 -8.04 -7.19
C VAL A 57 8.04 -8.85 -8.05
N VAL A 58 6.83 -8.31 -8.28
CA VAL A 58 5.73 -8.94 -9.02
C VAL A 58 5.32 -8.00 -10.17
N PRO A 59 5.99 -8.06 -11.35
CA PRO A 59 5.82 -7.06 -12.41
C PRO A 59 4.40 -6.94 -12.99
N ALA A 60 3.60 -8.00 -12.89
CA ALA A 60 2.24 -8.02 -13.40
C ALA A 60 1.22 -7.29 -12.50
N LYS A 61 1.64 -6.83 -11.31
CA LYS A 61 0.79 -6.23 -10.28
C LYS A 61 1.38 -4.94 -9.75
#